data_AF-A0A7T5UP99-F1
#
_entry.id   AF-A0A7T5UP99-F1
#
_cell.length_a   1.000
_cell.length_b   1.000
_cell.length_c   1.000
_cell.angle_alpha   90.00
_cell.angle_beta   90.00
_cell.angle_gamma   90.00
#
_symmetry.space_group_name_H-M   'P 1'
#
loop_
_entity.id
_entity.type
_entity.pdbx_description
1 polymer ?
#
loop_
_entity_poly.entity_id
_entity_poly.type
_entity_poly.pdbx_seq_one_letter_code
_entity_poly.pdbx_strand_id
1 'polypeptide(L)'
;MKNRLKGFTLLELMIVIAILGILASFISGNLINSLKKGRDARRKSDLEQIQRALELYYEDNKSYPALITAGSQITHPSVANKVYMQRVPDDPASNNDYTYVSSGTNYKIYSCIENTNDNGPGVTTYSVTCGDCGNCKYGVSSSNTLP
;
A
#
# COMPACT_ATOMS: atom_id res chain seq x y z
N MET A 1 -10.58 48.78 46.59
CA MET A 1 -9.74 48.94 45.39
C MET A 1 -10.50 48.41 44.19
N LYS A 2 -10.86 49.27 43.22
CA LYS A 2 -11.61 48.89 42.02
C LYS A 2 -10.60 48.40 40.96
N ASN A 3 -10.50 47.09 40.76
CA ASN A 3 -9.68 46.51 39.70
C ASN A 3 -10.28 46.92 38.35
N ARG A 4 -9.57 47.76 37.58
CA ARG A 4 -9.94 48.01 36.19
C ARG A 4 -9.60 46.76 35.38
N LEU A 5 -10.62 46.11 34.83
CA LEU A 5 -10.47 45.11 33.79
C LEU A 5 -9.87 45.83 32.57
N LYS A 6 -8.62 45.51 32.22
CA LYS A 6 -7.99 45.97 30.99
C LYS A 6 -8.71 45.27 29.83
N GLY A 7 -9.40 46.04 28.99
CA GLY A 7 -10.01 45.53 27.75
C GLY A 7 -8.94 45.30 26.68
N PHE A 8 -9.19 44.32 25.81
CA PHE A 8 -8.38 44.07 24.62
C PHE A 8 -8.43 45.27 23.66
N THR A 9 -7.30 45.61 23.05
CA THR A 9 -7.26 46.63 21.99
C THR A 9 -7.67 46.02 20.65
N LEU A 10 -8.29 46.82 19.78
CA LEU A 10 -8.62 46.40 18.40
C LEU A 10 -7.36 46.00 17.62
N LEU A 11 -6.24 46.66 17.91
CA LEU A 11 -4.95 46.39 17.28
C LEU A 11 -4.39 45.02 17.71
N GLU A 12 -4.52 44.64 18.98
CA GLU A 12 -4.13 43.29 19.44
C GLU A 12 -4.93 42.20 18.73
N LEU A 13 -6.24 42.39 18.57
CA LEU A 13 -7.06 41.41 17.87
C LEU A 13 -6.69 41.32 16.37
N MET A 14 -6.40 42.47 15.73
CA MET A 14 -5.97 42.51 14.33
C MET A 14 -4.66 41.75 14.09
N ILE A 15 -3.68 41.91 14.97
CA ILE A 15 -2.39 41.21 14.87
C ILE A 15 -2.60 39.70 15.05
N VAL A 16 -3.46 39.29 15.99
CA VAL A 16 -3.74 37.87 16.23
C VAL A 16 -4.37 37.22 14.99
N ILE A 17 -5.39 37.82 14.39
CA ILE A 17 -6.01 37.24 13.18
C ILE A 17 -5.06 37.25 11.98
N ALA A 18 -4.17 38.23 11.87
CA ALA A 18 -3.14 38.28 10.84
C ALA A 18 -2.13 37.13 10.98
N ILE A 19 -1.65 36.87 12.20
CA ILE A 19 -0.74 35.74 12.48
C ILE A 19 -1.46 34.40 12.26
N LEU A 20 -2.72 34.27 12.71
CA LEU A 20 -3.51 33.06 12.45
C LEU A 20 -3.74 32.81 10.96
N GLY A 21 -3.96 33.85 10.15
CA GLY A 21 -4.07 33.74 8.69
C GLY A 21 -2.78 33.27 8.03
N ILE A 22 -1.61 33.76 8.49
CA ILE A 22 -0.31 33.31 8.01
C ILE A 22 -0.08 31.84 8.38
N LEU A 23 -0.29 31.46 9.64
CA LEU A 23 -0.10 30.08 10.11
C LEU A 23 -1.03 29.08 9.42
N ALA A 24 -2.28 29.46 9.14
CA ALA A 24 -3.24 28.60 8.45
C ALA A 24 -2.79 28.25 7.02
N SER A 25 -2.01 29.12 6.36
CA SER A 25 -1.54 28.87 4.99
C SER A 25 -0.43 27.82 4.89
N PHE A 26 0.30 27.53 5.97
CA PHE A 26 1.41 26.56 5.98
C PHE A 26 0.99 25.10 6.20
N ILE A 27 -0.28 24.81 6.51
CA ILE A 27 -0.72 23.46 6.90
C ILE A 27 -0.90 22.51 5.70
N SER A 28 -0.74 22.95 4.45
CA SER A 28 -1.06 22.12 3.28
C SER A 28 0.06 21.18 2.80
N GLY A 29 -0.32 19.93 2.47
CA GLY A 29 0.37 19.05 1.51
C GLY A 29 1.07 17.81 2.08
N ASN A 30 1.79 17.95 3.20
CA ASN A 30 2.68 16.88 3.67
C ASN A 30 1.94 15.64 4.19
N LEU A 31 0.77 15.81 4.81
CA LEU A 31 -0.01 14.71 5.37
C LEU A 31 -0.45 13.70 4.31
N ILE A 32 -0.92 14.19 3.15
CA ILE A 32 -1.41 13.34 2.06
C ILE A 32 -0.28 12.46 1.52
N ASN A 33 0.91 13.03 1.31
CA ASN A 33 2.07 12.27 0.84
C ASN A 33 2.55 11.23 1.85
N SER A 34 2.50 11.55 3.15
CA SER A 34 2.81 10.58 4.21
C SER A 34 1.82 9.42 4.24
N LEU A 35 0.53 9.69 4.06
CA LEU A 35 -0.50 8.64 3.97
C LEU A 35 -0.29 7.74 2.74
N LYS A 36 0.05 8.31 1.58
CA LYS A 36 0.39 7.55 0.36
C LYS A 36 1.57 6.62 0.61
N LYS A 37 2.67 7.15 1.16
CA LYS A 37 3.86 6.35 1.51
C LYS A 37 3.53 5.23 2.49
N GLY A 38 2.67 5.47 3.47
CA GLY A 38 2.22 4.45 4.41
C GLY A 38 1.45 3.31 3.74
N ARG A 39 0.55 3.64 2.81
CA ARG A 39 -0.17 2.63 2.00
C ARG A 39 0.77 1.87 1.07
N ASP A 40 1.69 2.55 0.39
CA ASP A 40 2.67 1.91 -0.48
C ASP A 40 3.61 0.97 0.28
N ALA A 41 4.04 1.35 1.49
CA ALA A 41 4.82 0.47 2.37
C ALA A 41 4.01 -0.79 2.76
N ARG A 42 2.71 -0.64 3.03
CA ARG A 42 1.82 -1.77 3.31
C ARG A 42 1.68 -2.68 2.09
N ARG A 43 1.47 -2.14 0.89
CA ARG A 43 1.41 -2.93 -0.37
C ARG A 43 2.66 -3.77 -0.58
N LYS A 44 3.83 -3.15 -0.43
CA LYS A 44 5.13 -3.84 -0.55
C LYS A 44 5.22 -4.99 0.46
N SER A 45 4.87 -4.73 1.71
CA SER A 45 4.87 -5.75 2.77
C SER A 45 3.86 -6.87 2.54
N ASP A 46 2.68 -6.57 2.01
CA ASP A 46 1.65 -7.56 1.69
C ASP A 46 2.13 -8.49 0.57
N LEU A 47 2.71 -7.94 -0.50
CA LEU A 47 3.27 -8.72 -1.61
C LEU A 47 4.42 -9.63 -1.15
N GLU A 48 5.30 -9.15 -0.27
CA GLU A 48 6.37 -9.97 0.33
C GLU A 48 5.81 -11.11 1.19
N GLN A 49 4.75 -10.86 1.96
CA GLN A 49 4.09 -11.90 2.76
C GLN A 49 3.42 -12.95 1.87
N ILE A 50 2.73 -12.52 0.82
CA ILE A 50 2.13 -13.41 -0.19
C ILE A 50 3.24 -14.24 -0.85
N GLN A 51 4.35 -13.63 -1.24
CA GLN A 51 5.50 -14.33 -1.82
C GLN A 51 5.98 -15.45 -0.91
N ARG A 52 6.22 -15.18 0.37
CA ARG A 52 6.65 -16.22 1.33
C ARG A 52 5.65 -17.37 1.43
N ALA A 53 4.35 -17.07 1.46
CA ALA A 53 3.31 -18.08 1.49
C ALA A 53 3.27 -18.92 0.19
N LEU A 54 3.48 -18.29 -0.96
CA LEU A 54 3.53 -18.95 -2.26
C LEU A 54 4.76 -19.86 -2.39
N GLU A 55 5.92 -19.45 -1.89
CA GLU A 55 7.11 -20.31 -1.88
C GLU A 55 6.91 -21.53 -0.99
N LEU A 56 6.32 -21.36 0.21
CA LEU A 56 5.96 -22.50 1.06
C LEU A 56 4.93 -23.43 0.38
N TYR A 57 3.97 -22.86 -0.34
CA TYR A 57 3.01 -23.63 -1.13
C TYR A 57 3.73 -24.45 -2.22
N TYR A 58 4.69 -23.86 -2.92
CA TYR A 58 5.44 -24.55 -3.96
C TYR A 58 6.31 -25.67 -3.39
N GLU A 59 6.92 -25.48 -2.22
CA GLU A 59 7.72 -26.53 -1.58
C GLU A 59 6.94 -27.81 -1.35
N ASP A 60 5.67 -27.70 -0.93
CA ASP A 60 4.83 -28.86 -0.63
C ASP A 60 4.12 -29.41 -1.89
N ASN A 61 3.70 -28.54 -2.83
CA ASN A 61 2.82 -28.92 -3.94
C ASN A 61 3.51 -28.95 -5.32
N LYS A 62 4.78 -28.54 -5.38
CA LYS A 62 5.61 -28.45 -6.60
C LYS A 62 4.96 -27.68 -7.75
N SER A 63 4.04 -26.79 -7.40
CA SER A 63 3.33 -25.88 -8.29
C SER A 63 2.84 -24.68 -7.48
N TYR A 64 2.59 -23.54 -8.12
CA TYR A 64 1.92 -22.39 -7.52
C TYR A 64 0.40 -22.46 -7.75
N PRO A 65 -0.42 -21.83 -6.89
CA PRO A 65 -1.86 -21.71 -7.11
C PRO A 65 -2.17 -21.09 -8.47
N ALA A 66 -3.25 -21.53 -9.13
CA ALA A 66 -3.68 -20.92 -10.38
C ALA A 66 -4.24 -19.50 -10.18
N LEU A 67 -4.85 -19.25 -9.02
CA LEU A 67 -5.45 -17.99 -8.64
C LEU A 67 -5.29 -17.79 -7.13
N ILE A 68 -5.13 -16.54 -6.72
CA ILE A 68 -5.34 -16.09 -5.35
C ILE A 68 -6.36 -14.95 -5.37
N THR A 69 -7.21 -14.88 -4.36
CA THR A 69 -8.25 -13.84 -4.27
C THR A 69 -8.12 -13.13 -2.94
N ALA A 70 -8.25 -11.81 -2.92
CA ALA A 70 -8.23 -11.04 -1.69
C ALA A 70 -9.31 -11.55 -0.71
N GLY A 71 -9.00 -11.58 0.58
CA GLY A 71 -9.88 -12.15 1.60
C GLY A 71 -9.92 -13.68 1.69
N SER A 72 -9.44 -14.42 0.69
CA SER A 72 -9.42 -15.89 0.69
C SER A 72 -8.16 -16.46 1.36
N GLN A 73 -8.20 -17.75 1.72
CA GLN A 73 -7.03 -18.46 2.22
C GLN A 73 -6.20 -19.03 1.06
N ILE A 74 -4.88 -19.08 1.21
CA ILE A 74 -4.03 -19.89 0.32
C ILE A 74 -3.89 -21.27 0.95
N THR A 75 -4.54 -22.26 0.34
CA THR A 75 -4.58 -23.65 0.82
C THR A 75 -4.47 -24.61 -0.36
N HIS A 76 -4.07 -25.85 -0.11
CA HIS A 76 -4.15 -26.92 -1.10
C HIS A 76 -4.98 -28.09 -0.56
N PRO A 77 -6.01 -28.56 -1.28
CA PRO A 77 -6.88 -29.63 -0.81
C PRO A 77 -6.17 -30.99 -0.73
N SER A 78 -5.10 -31.20 -1.50
CA SER A 78 -4.45 -32.52 -1.60
C SER A 78 -3.38 -32.78 -0.54
N VAL A 79 -2.87 -31.75 0.16
CA VAL A 79 -1.85 -31.89 1.21
C VAL A 79 -2.44 -31.46 2.55
N ALA A 80 -3.06 -32.42 3.25
CA ALA A 80 -3.54 -32.30 4.63
C ALA A 80 -4.40 -31.06 4.97
N ASN A 81 -5.02 -30.42 3.96
CA ASN A 81 -5.66 -29.10 4.10
C ASN A 81 -4.76 -28.06 4.77
N LYS A 82 -3.45 -28.11 4.49
CA LYS A 82 -2.49 -27.17 5.05
C LYS A 82 -2.79 -25.75 4.54
N VAL A 83 -2.82 -24.81 5.48
CA VAL A 83 -3.02 -23.38 5.19
C VAL A 83 -1.67 -22.68 5.17
N TYR A 84 -1.33 -22.10 4.02
CA TYR A 84 -0.08 -21.35 3.82
C TYR A 84 -0.26 -19.86 4.12
N MET A 85 -1.48 -19.35 3.92
CA MET A 85 -1.87 -18.00 4.31
C MET A 85 -3.34 -18.01 4.74
N GLN A 86 -3.62 -17.47 5.93
CA GLN A 86 -4.97 -17.45 6.50
C GLN A 86 -5.91 -16.47 5.80
N ARG A 87 -5.37 -15.38 5.25
CA ARG A 87 -6.14 -14.39 4.49
C ARG A 87 -5.19 -13.62 3.59
N VAL A 88 -5.45 -13.64 2.29
CA VAL A 88 -4.77 -12.75 1.34
C VAL A 88 -5.20 -11.31 1.64
N PRO A 89 -4.26 -10.39 1.90
CA PRO A 89 -4.59 -8.99 2.17
C PRO A 89 -5.29 -8.33 0.98
N ASP A 90 -6.24 -7.45 1.30
CA ASP A 90 -6.84 -6.52 0.35
C ASP A 90 -5.91 -5.29 0.19
N ASP A 91 -5.87 -4.68 -1.01
CA ASP A 91 -5.11 -3.43 -1.20
C ASP A 91 -5.64 -2.34 -0.27
N PRO A 92 -4.76 -1.54 0.35
CA PRO A 92 -5.18 -0.51 1.30
C PRO A 92 -5.96 0.65 0.65
N ALA A 93 -6.08 0.72 -0.67
CA ALA A 93 -7.02 1.58 -1.38
C ALA A 93 -8.18 0.74 -1.96
N SER A 94 -9.39 1.27 -1.85
CA SER A 94 -10.66 0.54 -1.98
C SER A 94 -11.01 -0.04 -3.37
N ASN A 95 -10.13 0.04 -4.37
CA ASN A 95 -10.49 -0.26 -5.76
C ASN A 95 -9.45 -1.06 -6.57
N ASN A 96 -8.33 -1.48 -5.99
CA ASN A 96 -7.26 -2.12 -6.76
C ASN A 96 -6.78 -3.41 -6.09
N ASP A 97 -7.39 -4.56 -6.39
CA ASP A 97 -6.82 -5.84 -5.94
C ASP A 97 -5.43 -6.06 -6.55
N TYR A 98 -4.57 -6.80 -5.83
CA TYR A 98 -3.27 -7.20 -6.35
C TYR A 98 -3.44 -8.09 -7.59
N THR A 99 -2.67 -7.79 -8.64
CA THR A 99 -2.76 -8.53 -9.90
C THR A 99 -1.84 -9.74 -9.85
N TYR A 100 -2.42 -10.91 -9.71
CA TYR A 100 -1.69 -12.19 -9.65
C TYR A 100 -1.78 -12.94 -10.97
N VAL A 101 -0.63 -13.42 -11.47
CA VAL A 101 -0.53 -14.25 -12.67
C VAL A 101 0.37 -15.45 -12.37
N SER A 102 -0.12 -16.64 -12.71
CA SER A 102 0.59 -17.90 -12.45
C SER A 102 0.59 -18.79 -13.68
N SER A 103 1.72 -19.46 -13.93
CA SER A 103 1.85 -20.55 -14.90
C SER A 103 1.90 -21.93 -14.22
N GLY A 104 1.76 -21.98 -12.90
CA GLY A 104 2.01 -23.17 -12.08
C GLY A 104 3.48 -23.38 -11.75
N THR A 105 4.42 -23.07 -12.65
CA THR A 105 5.87 -23.22 -12.39
C THR A 105 6.54 -21.90 -11.98
N ASN A 106 5.94 -20.78 -12.36
CA ASN A 106 6.35 -19.45 -11.92
C ASN A 106 5.09 -18.61 -11.67
N TYR A 107 5.25 -17.56 -10.88
CA TYR A 107 4.20 -16.57 -10.66
C TYR A 107 4.77 -15.16 -10.66
N LYS A 108 3.89 -14.20 -10.90
CA LYS A 108 4.13 -12.77 -10.77
C LYS A 108 2.95 -12.14 -10.05
N ILE A 109 3.23 -11.25 -9.11
CA ILE A 109 2.20 -10.46 -8.43
C ILE A 109 2.58 -8.99 -8.46
N TYR A 110 1.62 -8.15 -8.81
CA TYR A 110 1.83 -6.74 -9.03
C TYR A 110 0.87 -5.88 -8.21
N SER A 111 1.32 -4.66 -7.95
CA SER A 111 0.56 -3.64 -7.25
C SER A 111 0.74 -2.27 -7.90
N CYS A 112 -0.27 -1.42 -7.68
CA CYS A 112 -0.15 0.02 -7.83
C CYS A 112 0.80 0.59 -6.77
N ILE A 113 1.44 1.73 -7.07
CA ILE A 113 2.13 2.58 -6.09
C ILE A 113 1.57 3.99 -6.29
N GLU A 114 1.14 4.63 -5.20
CA GLU A 114 0.55 5.96 -5.23
C GLU A 114 1.61 7.07 -5.24
N ASN A 115 2.73 6.84 -4.57
CA ASN A 115 3.87 7.74 -4.58
C ASN A 115 4.66 7.60 -5.89
N THR A 116 4.42 8.52 -6.83
CA THR A 116 5.12 8.55 -8.13
C THR A 116 6.62 8.80 -8.04
N ASN A 117 7.11 9.27 -6.88
CA ASN A 117 8.53 9.54 -6.63
C ASN A 117 9.22 8.39 -5.88
N ASP A 118 8.54 7.27 -5.65
CA ASP A 118 9.17 6.09 -5.09
C ASP A 118 10.10 5.45 -6.13
N ASN A 119 11.39 5.38 -5.81
CA ASN A 119 12.42 4.72 -6.63
C ASN A 119 13.09 3.58 -5.84
N GLY A 120 12.36 3.00 -4.88
CA GLY A 120 12.85 1.88 -4.09
C GLY A 120 13.04 0.61 -4.92
N PRO A 121 13.69 -0.41 -4.36
CA PRO A 121 13.87 -1.71 -5.02
C PRO A 121 12.54 -2.31 -5.47
N GLY A 122 12.53 -2.88 -6.68
CA GLY A 122 11.32 -3.48 -7.28
C GLY A 122 10.28 -2.49 -7.78
N VAL A 123 10.53 -1.18 -7.68
CA VAL A 123 9.65 -0.16 -8.25
C VAL A 123 10.09 0.15 -9.68
N THR A 124 9.24 -0.21 -10.65
CA THR A 124 9.43 0.06 -12.07
C THR A 124 8.08 -0.02 -12.77
N THR A 125 7.95 0.54 -13.97
CA THR A 125 6.70 0.42 -14.74
C THR A 125 6.68 -0.92 -15.47
N TYR A 126 5.69 -1.76 -15.15
CA TYR A 126 5.49 -3.05 -15.79
C TYR A 126 4.46 -2.93 -16.94
N SER A 127 4.57 -3.78 -17.95
CA SER A 127 3.61 -3.88 -19.07
C SER A 127 2.33 -4.66 -18.69
N VAL A 128 1.90 -4.52 -17.43
CA VAL A 128 0.72 -5.16 -16.86
C VAL A 128 -0.13 -4.07 -16.23
N THR A 129 -1.45 -4.16 -16.37
CA THR A 129 -2.39 -3.18 -15.82
C THR A 129 -2.88 -3.64 -14.45
N CYS A 130 -2.81 -2.75 -13.46
CA CYS A 130 -3.31 -2.99 -12.10
C CYS A 130 -4.57 -2.13 -11.88
N GLY A 131 -5.74 -2.71 -12.12
CA GLY A 131 -7.02 -2.02 -11.91
C GLY A 131 -7.08 -0.62 -12.55
N ASP A 132 -7.46 0.37 -11.75
CA ASP A 132 -7.67 1.76 -12.18
C ASP A 132 -6.38 2.59 -12.22
N CYS A 133 -5.24 2.09 -11.73
CA CYS A 133 -4.00 2.88 -11.66
C CYS A 133 -3.16 2.84 -12.95
N GLY A 134 -3.65 2.17 -14.00
CA GLY A 134 -2.93 1.94 -15.24
C GLY A 134 -1.85 0.88 -15.07
N ASN A 135 -0.65 1.16 -15.59
CA ASN A 135 0.46 0.21 -15.50
C ASN A 135 0.91 0.01 -14.05
N CYS A 136 1.04 -1.25 -13.64
CA CYS A 136 1.57 -1.63 -12.35
C CYS A 136 2.98 -1.04 -12.16
N LYS A 137 3.29 -0.63 -10.93
CA LYS A 137 4.56 0.04 -10.61
C LYS A 137 5.44 -0.70 -9.62
N TYR A 138 4.94 -1.76 -9.02
CA TYR A 138 5.70 -2.61 -8.12
C TYR A 138 5.27 -4.06 -8.32
N GLY A 139 6.23 -4.98 -8.29
CA GLY A 139 5.95 -6.40 -8.45
C GLY A 139 6.99 -7.27 -7.79
N VAL A 140 6.54 -8.43 -7.34
CA VAL A 140 7.40 -9.52 -6.89
C VAL A 140 7.05 -10.79 -7.68
N SER A 141 8.00 -11.70 -7.79
CA SER A 141 7.85 -12.92 -8.59
C SER A 141 8.54 -14.09 -7.89
N SER A 142 8.25 -15.29 -8.39
CA SER A 142 9.00 -16.48 -8.00
C SER A 142 10.48 -16.35 -8.32
N SER A 143 11.32 -17.03 -7.54
CA SER A 143 12.79 -16.98 -7.66
C SER A 143 13.36 -17.28 -9.05
N ASN A 144 12.61 -17.98 -9.89
CA ASN A 144 12.98 -18.40 -11.24
C ASN A 144 12.54 -17.44 -12.36
N THR A 145 11.91 -16.31 -12.05
CA THR A 145 11.51 -15.30 -13.05
C THR A 145 11.63 -13.89 -12.50
N LEU A 146 11.82 -12.91 -13.39
CA LEU A 146 11.74 -11.50 -13.02
C LEU A 146 10.28 -11.04 -13.13
N PRO A 147 9.84 -10.12 -12.24
CA PRO A 147 8.50 -9.55 -12.33
C PRO A 147 8.34 -8.79 -13.65
#